data_AF-A0A1X1VSU0-F1
#
_entry.id   AF-A0A1X1VSU0-F1
#
_cell.length_a   1.000
_cell.length_b   1.000
_cell.length_c   1.000
_cell.angle_alpha   90.00
_cell.angle_beta   90.00
_cell.angle_gamma   90.00
#
_symmetry.space_group_name_H-M   'P 1'
#
loop_
_entity.id
_entity.type
_entity.pdbx_description
1 polymer ?
#
loop_
_entity_poly.entity_id
_entity_poly.type
_entity_poly.pdbx_seq_one_letter_code
_entity_poly.pdbx_strand_id
1 'polypeptide(L)'
;MSPSQKYEIWLQLVRQEVTTAEAAANHRVDRTTIMRIRTVAKEGALAALATSKPGTAARQRDYELEAAKAENARLSEALKEMAVRLTLVEGKGSWAKWPGPAPG
;
A
#
# COMPACT_ATOMS: atom_id res chain seq x y z
N MET A 1 -22.92 5.75 27.96
CA MET A 1 -22.85 6.18 26.55
C MET A 1 -21.96 5.25 25.76
N SER A 2 -22.51 4.65 24.70
CA SER A 2 -21.75 3.77 23.80
C SER A 2 -20.73 4.55 22.94
N PRO A 3 -19.71 3.88 22.39
CA PRO A 3 -18.79 4.51 21.43
C PRO A 3 -19.52 5.15 20.23
N SER A 4 -20.47 4.45 19.63
CA SER A 4 -21.25 4.97 18.49
C SER A 4 -22.06 6.22 18.86
N GLN A 5 -22.64 6.26 20.06
CA GLN A 5 -23.34 7.47 20.53
C GLN A 5 -22.40 8.66 20.70
N LYS A 6 -21.19 8.44 21.22
CA LYS A 6 -20.19 9.52 21.33
C LYS A 6 -19.76 10.01 19.95
N TYR A 7 -19.61 9.11 18.99
CA TYR A 7 -19.27 9.43 17.61
C TYR A 7 -20.36 10.27 16.94
N GLU A 8 -21.64 9.90 17.11
CA GLU A 8 -22.76 10.66 16.56
C GLU A 8 -22.82 12.09 17.13
N ILE A 9 -22.71 12.23 18.46
CA ILE A 9 -22.63 13.57 19.10
C ILE A 9 -21.46 14.38 18.53
N TRP A 10 -20.31 13.75 18.34
CA TRP A 10 -19.15 14.44 17.76
C TRP A 10 -19.40 14.90 16.33
N LEU A 11 -20.06 14.08 15.49
CA LEU A 11 -20.44 14.46 14.12
C LEU A 11 -21.38 15.67 14.10
N GLN A 12 -22.42 15.67 14.93
CA GLN A 12 -23.37 16.79 15.02
C GLN A 12 -22.67 18.09 15.42
N LEU A 13 -21.72 18.03 16.36
CA LEU A 13 -20.91 19.19 16.77
C LEU A 13 -19.97 19.68 15.66
N VAL A 14 -19.32 18.77 14.93
CA VAL A 14 -18.40 19.12 13.82
C VAL A 14 -19.17 19.76 12.66
N ARG A 15 -20.38 19.28 12.38
CA ARG A 15 -21.30 19.84 11.38
C ARG A 15 -22.00 21.11 11.84
N GLN A 16 -21.79 21.53 13.09
CA GLN A 16 -22.44 22.68 13.70
C GLN A 16 -23.98 22.56 13.74
N GLU A 17 -24.51 21.34 13.74
CA GLU A 17 -25.96 21.06 13.86
C GLU A 17 -26.48 21.35 15.28
N VAL A 18 -25.60 21.23 16.28
CA VAL A 18 -25.89 21.53 17.68
C VAL A 18 -24.71 22.22 18.34
N THR A 19 -24.99 23.06 19.33
CA THR A 19 -23.99 23.61 20.24
C THR A 19 -23.61 22.61 21.32
N THR A 20 -22.50 22.87 22.03
CA THR A 20 -22.09 22.06 23.19
C THR A 20 -23.15 22.05 24.30
N ALA A 21 -23.89 23.16 24.48
CA ALA A 21 -24.93 23.26 25.49
C ALA A 21 -26.18 22.44 25.10
N GLU A 22 -26.58 22.48 23.83
CA GLU A 22 -27.72 21.71 23.32
C GLU A 22 -27.40 20.21 23.31
N ALA A 23 -26.21 19.80 22.88
CA ALA A 23 -25.78 18.40 22.95
C ALA A 23 -25.78 17.89 24.41
N ALA A 24 -25.29 18.69 25.35
CA ALA A 24 -25.33 18.35 26.77
C ALA A 24 -26.78 18.15 27.28
N ALA A 25 -27.69 19.06 26.91
CA ALA A 25 -29.10 18.98 27.30
C ALA A 25 -29.82 17.78 26.66
N ASN A 26 -29.69 17.60 25.34
CA ASN A 26 -30.35 16.54 24.57
C ASN A 26 -29.94 15.15 25.05
N HIS A 27 -28.67 14.98 25.40
CA HIS A 27 -28.13 13.70 25.87
C HIS A 27 -28.10 13.57 27.40
N ARG A 28 -28.59 14.57 28.13
CA ARG A 28 -28.63 14.62 29.60
C ARG A 28 -27.27 14.34 30.24
N VAL A 29 -26.23 14.97 29.70
CA VAL A 29 -24.85 14.88 30.19
C VAL A 29 -24.30 16.26 30.49
N ASP A 30 -23.24 16.31 31.30
CA ASP A 30 -22.56 17.57 31.57
C ASP A 30 -21.76 18.09 30.35
N ARG A 31 -21.62 19.41 30.24
CA ARG A 31 -20.86 20.06 29.16
C ARG A 31 -19.40 19.59 29.14
N THR A 32 -18.80 19.27 30.28
CA THR A 32 -17.44 18.70 30.35
C THR A 32 -17.34 17.34 29.67
N THR A 33 -18.42 16.53 29.70
CA THR A 33 -18.46 15.25 29.00
C THR A 33 -18.45 15.46 27.49
N ILE A 34 -19.21 16.44 26.99
CA ILE A 34 -19.22 16.81 25.57
C ILE A 34 -17.84 17.35 25.13
N MET A 35 -17.23 18.20 25.95
CA MET A 35 -15.87 18.71 25.68
C MET A 35 -14.83 17.58 25.66
N ARG A 36 -14.92 16.61 26.58
CA ARG A 36 -14.04 15.45 26.58
C ARG A 36 -14.23 14.56 25.35
N ILE A 37 -15.46 14.40 24.85
CA ILE A 37 -15.72 13.70 23.58
C ILE A 37 -14.98 14.40 22.42
N ARG A 38 -15.06 15.74 22.33
CA ARG A 38 -14.33 16.50 21.29
C ARG A 38 -12.82 16.32 21.38
N THR A 39 -12.25 16.40 22.58
CA THR A 39 -10.81 16.25 22.79
C THR A 39 -10.33 14.87 22.38
N VAL A 40 -10.98 13.81 22.91
CA VAL A 40 -10.59 12.42 22.62
C VAL A 40 -10.76 12.09 21.14
N ALA A 41 -11.84 12.55 20.49
CA ALA A 41 -12.05 12.32 19.06
C ALA A 41 -10.96 13.00 18.21
N LYS A 42 -10.59 14.25 18.55
CA LYS A 42 -9.52 14.98 17.85
C LYS A 42 -8.16 14.31 18.04
N GLU A 43 -7.79 13.98 19.28
CA GLU A 43 -6.52 13.33 19.60
C GLU A 43 -6.41 11.95 18.95
N GLY A 44 -7.49 11.14 19.03
CA GLY A 44 -7.55 9.84 18.38
C GLY A 44 -7.42 9.93 16.86
N ALA A 45 -8.09 10.90 16.22
CA ALA A 45 -7.94 11.15 14.80
C ALA A 45 -6.51 11.55 14.42
N LEU A 46 -5.91 12.48 15.18
CA LEU A 46 -4.51 12.91 14.94
C LEU A 46 -3.52 11.76 15.13
N ALA A 47 -3.69 10.93 16.16
CA ALA A 47 -2.84 9.77 16.40
C ALA A 47 -2.95 8.72 15.28
N ALA A 48 -4.17 8.45 14.81
CA ALA A 48 -4.42 7.56 13.69
C ALA A 48 -3.81 8.10 12.38
N LEU A 49 -3.96 9.40 12.12
CA LEU A 49 -3.40 10.06 10.94
C LEU A 49 -1.87 10.09 10.98
N ALA A 50 -1.26 10.32 12.15
CA ALA A 50 0.20 10.28 12.30
C ALA A 50 0.79 8.90 12.01
N THR A 51 0.03 7.84 12.29
CA THR A 51 0.43 6.45 12.00
C THR A 51 0.10 6.02 10.57
N SER A 52 -0.83 6.73 9.91
CA SER A 52 -1.27 6.42 8.56
C SER A 52 -0.20 6.78 7.54
N LYS A 53 0.38 5.76 6.91
CA LYS A 53 1.29 5.96 5.77
C LYS A 53 0.45 6.29 4.54
N PRO A 54 0.84 7.27 3.71
CA PRO A 54 0.23 7.46 2.40
C PRO A 54 0.21 6.12 1.66
N GLY A 55 -0.95 5.74 1.12
CA GLY A 55 -1.08 4.50 0.36
C GLY A 55 0.02 4.46 -0.71
N THR A 56 0.73 3.33 -0.83
CA THR A 56 1.70 3.15 -1.90
C THR A 56 0.98 3.37 -3.22
N ALA A 57 1.44 4.35 -4.00
CA ALA A 57 0.93 4.58 -5.34
C ALA A 57 0.85 3.22 -6.05
N ALA A 58 -0.32 2.88 -6.59
CA ALA A 58 -0.45 1.70 -7.42
C ALA A 58 0.68 1.76 -8.44
N ARG A 59 1.50 0.69 -8.51
CA ARG A 59 2.73 0.65 -9.31
C ARG A 59 2.44 1.27 -10.68
N GLN A 60 2.96 2.47 -10.91
CA GLN A 60 2.81 3.15 -12.18
C GLN A 60 3.32 2.19 -13.25
N ARG A 61 2.51 1.97 -14.29
CA ARG A 61 2.84 1.01 -15.34
C ARG A 61 4.21 1.37 -15.92
N ASP A 62 5.20 0.55 -15.60
CA ASP A 62 6.59 0.79 -15.91
C ASP A 62 6.85 0.26 -17.34
N TYR A 63 6.62 1.14 -18.32
CA TYR A 63 6.78 0.81 -19.73
C TYR A 63 8.21 0.41 -20.08
N GLU A 64 9.20 0.96 -19.38
CA GLU A 64 10.62 0.62 -19.58
C GLU A 64 10.89 -0.80 -19.11
N LEU A 65 10.40 -1.17 -17.93
CA LEU A 65 10.53 -2.53 -17.41
C LEU A 65 9.82 -3.57 -18.30
N GLU A 66 8.63 -3.25 -18.80
CA GLU A 66 7.91 -4.18 -19.69
C GLU A 66 8.57 -4.31 -21.06
N ALA A 67 9.09 -3.21 -21.63
CA ALA A 67 9.89 -3.26 -22.85
C ALA A 67 11.17 -4.09 -22.66
N ALA A 68 11.86 -3.90 -21.53
CA ALA A 68 13.07 -4.66 -21.21
C ALA A 68 12.79 -6.16 -21.05
N LYS A 69 11.67 -6.54 -20.41
CA LYS A 69 11.24 -7.94 -20.29
C LYS A 69 10.90 -8.56 -21.64
N ALA A 70 10.18 -7.83 -22.50
CA ALA A 70 9.83 -8.30 -23.83
C ALA A 70 11.09 -8.56 -24.68
N GLU A 71 12.06 -7.65 -24.59
CA GLU A 71 13.33 -7.80 -25.28
C GLU A 71 14.16 -8.96 -24.72
N ASN A 72 14.19 -9.12 -23.39
CA ASN A 72 14.86 -10.26 -22.75
C ASN A 72 14.28 -11.60 -23.23
N ALA A 73 12.94 -11.70 -23.32
CA ALA A 73 12.28 -12.90 -23.82
C ALA A 73 12.67 -13.21 -25.28
N ARG A 74 12.67 -12.19 -26.15
CA ARG A 74 13.09 -12.33 -27.56
C ARG A 74 14.53 -12.81 -27.68
N LEU A 75 15.44 -12.18 -26.94
CA LEU A 75 16.86 -12.55 -26.92
C LEU A 75 17.08 -13.96 -26.35
N SER A 76 16.33 -14.33 -25.32
CA SER A 76 16.41 -15.65 -24.69
C SER A 76 16.01 -16.76 -25.68
N GLU A 77 14.95 -16.56 -26.47
CA GLU A 77 14.58 -17.51 -27.53
C GLU A 77 15.62 -17.59 -28.65
N ALA A 78 16.12 -16.45 -29.13
CA ALA A 78 17.18 -16.44 -30.14
C ALA A 78 18.44 -17.19 -29.64
N LEU A 79 18.80 -16.98 -28.36
CA LEU A 79 19.93 -17.67 -27.75
C LEU A 79 19.70 -19.18 -27.65
N LYS A 80 18.49 -19.62 -27.29
CA LYS A 80 18.13 -21.05 -27.26
C LYS A 80 18.27 -21.68 -28.64
N GLU A 81 17.77 -21.04 -29.70
CA GLU A 81 17.92 -21.53 -31.08
C GLU A 81 19.38 -21.66 -31.50
N MET A 82 20.19 -20.64 -31.19
CA MET A 82 21.62 -20.67 -31.46
C MET A 82 22.32 -21.79 -30.69
N ALA A 83 21.99 -21.99 -29.42
CA ALA A 83 22.54 -23.07 -28.59
C ALA A 83 22.20 -24.45 -29.14
N VAL A 84 20.97 -24.65 -29.65
CA VAL A 84 20.57 -25.90 -30.33
C VAL A 84 21.42 -26.10 -31.59
N ARG A 85 21.54 -25.08 -32.44
CA ARG A 85 22.37 -25.14 -33.66
C ARG A 85 23.83 -25.46 -33.34
N LEU A 86 24.40 -24.80 -32.33
CA LEU A 86 25.77 -25.04 -31.88
C LEU A 86 25.95 -26.49 -31.40
N THR A 87 25.01 -26.99 -30.59
CA THR A 87 25.06 -28.38 -30.08
C THR A 87 24.97 -29.41 -31.18
N LEU A 88 24.20 -29.14 -32.24
CA LEU A 88 24.12 -30.01 -33.42
C LEU A 88 25.43 -30.03 -34.22
N VAL A 89 26.17 -28.91 -34.25
CA VAL A 89 27.44 -28.78 -34.99
C VAL A 89 28.63 -29.32 -34.18
N GLU A 90 28.74 -28.97 -32.90
CA GLU A 90 29.88 -29.31 -32.04
C GLU A 90 29.70 -30.65 -31.27
N GLY A 91 28.48 -31.17 -31.21
CA GLY A 91 28.13 -32.30 -30.35
C GLY A 91 28.07 -31.92 -28.85
N LYS A 92 27.65 -32.86 -28.00
CA LYS A 92 27.45 -32.62 -26.55
C LYS A 92 28.74 -32.45 -25.73
N GLY A 93 29.91 -32.66 -26.33
CA GLY A 93 31.19 -32.74 -25.62
C GLY A 93 31.74 -31.41 -25.11
N SER A 94 31.49 -30.29 -25.83
CA SER A 94 32.03 -28.97 -25.45
C SER A 94 31.28 -28.35 -24.27
N TRP A 95 29.94 -28.51 -24.22
CA TRP A 95 29.08 -28.03 -23.12
C TRP A 95 29.33 -28.73 -21.78
N ALA A 96 29.65 -30.03 -21.79
CA ALA A 96 29.96 -30.78 -20.57
C ALA A 96 31.23 -30.28 -19.85
N LYS A 97 32.09 -29.53 -20.55
CA LYS A 97 33.33 -28.95 -20.02
C LYS A 97 33.14 -27.54 -19.42
N TRP A 98 31.92 -26.96 -19.49
CA TRP A 98 31.69 -25.60 -19.01
C TRP A 98 31.71 -25.52 -17.47
N PRO A 99 32.63 -24.75 -16.85
CA PRO A 99 32.79 -24.70 -15.39
C PRO A 99 31.74 -23.86 -14.65
N GLY A 100 30.76 -23.28 -15.36
CA GLY A 100 29.78 -22.36 -14.77
C GLY A 100 30.36 -20.94 -14.56
N PRO A 101 29.51 -19.92 -14.35
CA PRO A 101 29.96 -18.59 -14.01
C PRO A 101 30.60 -18.58 -12.61
N ALA A 102 31.72 -17.86 -12.45
CA ALA A 102 32.42 -17.74 -11.18
C ALA A 102 31.53 -17.08 -10.11
N PRO A 103 31.59 -17.52 -8.85
CA PRO A 103 30.87 -16.87 -7.76
C PRO A 103 31.42 -15.45 -7.58
N GLY A 104 30.51 -14.47 -7.59
CA GLY A 104 30.78 -13.07 -7.24
C GLY A 104 30.62 -12.81 -5.75
#